data_AF-A0A7X8M3Z3-F1
#
_entry.id   AF-A0A7X8M3Z3-F1
#
_cell.length_a   1.000
_cell.length_b   1.000
_cell.length_c   1.000
_cell.angle_alpha   90.00
_cell.angle_beta   90.00
_cell.angle_gamma   90.00
#
_symmetry.space_group_name_H-M   'P 1'
#
loop_
_entity.id
_entity.type
_entity.pdbx_description
1 polymer ?
#
loop_
_entity_poly.entity_id
_entity_poly.type
_entity_poly.pdbx_seq_one_letter_code
_entity_poly.pdbx_strand_id
1 'polypeptide(L)'
;MYDRRIVWHGKPVARKCTEIILTALFFTMLVLFVPTRADAGETTPVYENETAFRIKPLQDRLAALEQEEIDGILAAYGDMNSHWSRNEVGMLSLIGIVNGYNGMFYPNDPVQVDQFLKMTVRSMGFAPGENTKYWAQNYIDIAVGQQLISENEFADYKRPITREEATRIIVKATLLKEEFPYNDPYNNPDNLVRSKIKDYAHIKDENKQYVLQSYEIGLIRGTGDRFRPADTLTRAEAATIMIRYLNDASRVPFIPAEDEVYTCVNPGGTVVTAWPPPKKEIIDAANAFRNVEKKSKGFVATGFSETGYVIFYDFYESEEKYKQDSIHNIQMAIYFNTINDIRLLDNPYHIVLYDAEAVQRLHRNVIYEMFRFWFEDEADKAMAQFDRYLGYAVGGDQVHRIDEIFYNGRKMFFHKIGGDNGFTLSIHSL
;
A
#
# COMPACT_ATOMS: atom_id res chain seq x y z
N MET A 1 10.74 54.84 52.04
CA MET A 1 11.44 53.74 51.36
C MET A 1 10.39 52.73 50.92
N TYR A 2 10.10 52.74 49.62
CA TYR A 2 9.25 51.82 48.87
C TYR A 2 9.84 50.40 48.95
N ASP A 3 9.08 49.36 49.31
CA ASP A 3 8.10 48.62 48.50
C ASP A 3 8.75 47.52 47.65
N ARG A 4 8.29 46.27 47.85
CA ARG A 4 7.90 45.30 46.80
C ARG A 4 7.58 43.94 47.43
N ARG A 5 6.28 43.65 47.54
CA ARG A 5 5.74 42.28 47.50
C ARG A 5 5.75 41.82 46.05
N ILE A 6 6.41 40.70 45.76
CA ILE A 6 6.30 40.05 44.45
C ILE A 6 5.10 39.10 44.53
N VAL A 7 3.99 39.52 43.90
CA VAL A 7 2.83 38.69 43.61
C VAL A 7 3.12 37.93 42.31
N TRP A 8 3.22 36.61 42.39
CA TRP A 8 3.20 35.76 41.19
C TRP A 8 1.75 35.55 40.76
N HIS A 9 1.34 36.22 39.68
CA HIS A 9 0.11 35.91 38.96
C HIS A 9 0.38 34.78 37.95
N GLY A 10 0.19 33.54 38.39
CA GLY A 10 0.11 32.38 37.50
C GLY A 10 -1.21 32.39 36.74
N LYS A 11 -1.22 32.89 35.50
CA LYS A 11 -2.29 32.58 34.53
C LYS A 11 -2.06 31.17 33.97
N PRO A 12 -3.11 30.36 33.71
CA PRO A 12 -2.95 28.94 33.44
C PRO A 12 -2.49 28.71 32.00
N VAL A 13 -1.23 28.32 31.84
CA VAL A 13 -0.62 27.85 30.58
C VAL A 13 -1.39 26.62 30.02
N ALA A 14 -2.04 25.85 30.89
CA ALA A 14 -2.86 24.70 30.52
C ALA A 14 -4.01 25.05 29.55
N ARG A 15 -4.65 26.22 29.70
CA ARG A 15 -5.81 26.60 28.87
C ARG A 15 -5.42 26.94 27.42
N LYS A 16 -4.20 27.44 27.19
CA LYS A 16 -3.69 27.74 25.85
C LYS A 16 -3.19 26.51 25.10
N CYS A 17 -2.68 25.49 25.79
CA CYS A 17 -2.27 24.24 25.14
C CYS A 17 -3.49 23.43 24.65
N THR A 18 -4.59 23.42 25.41
CA THR A 18 -5.83 22.74 24.99
C THR A 18 -6.50 23.45 23.81
N GLU A 19 -6.49 24.79 23.77
CA GLU A 19 -7.00 25.57 22.64
C GLU A 19 -6.15 25.37 21.37
N ILE A 20 -4.82 25.22 21.48
CA ILE A 20 -3.95 24.96 20.30
C ILE A 20 -4.15 23.54 19.75
N ILE A 21 -4.40 22.54 20.61
CA ILE A 21 -4.69 21.16 20.18
C ILE A 21 -6.11 21.06 19.57
N LEU A 22 -7.10 21.77 20.12
CA LEU A 22 -8.46 21.82 19.56
C LEU A 22 -8.50 22.57 18.22
N THR A 23 -7.77 23.67 18.09
CA THR A 23 -7.71 24.42 16.82
C THR A 23 -7.00 23.61 15.73
N ALA A 24 -5.99 22.79 16.09
CA ALA A 24 -5.33 21.88 15.14
C ALA A 24 -6.24 20.74 14.68
N LEU A 25 -7.08 20.18 15.56
CA LEU A 25 -8.09 19.16 15.23
C LEU A 25 -9.26 19.71 14.39
N PHE A 26 -9.67 20.96 14.64
CA PHE A 26 -10.69 21.64 13.82
C PHE A 26 -10.16 22.07 12.44
N PHE A 27 -8.88 22.46 12.34
CA PHE A 27 -8.28 22.81 11.03
C PHE A 27 -7.99 21.59 10.16
N THR A 28 -7.72 20.41 10.74
CA THR A 28 -7.66 19.16 9.96
C THR A 28 -9.03 18.75 9.43
N MET A 29 -10.12 19.04 10.14
CA MET A 29 -11.49 18.81 9.66
C MET A 29 -11.89 19.73 8.50
N LEU A 30 -11.34 20.96 8.44
CA LEU A 30 -11.68 21.92 7.38
C LEU A 30 -10.94 21.69 6.05
N VAL A 31 -9.85 20.91 6.04
CA VAL A 31 -9.11 20.55 4.82
C VAL A 31 -9.70 19.29 4.15
N LEU A 32 -10.64 18.60 4.80
CA LEU A 32 -11.36 17.43 4.24
C LEU A 32 -12.43 17.79 3.20
N PHE A 33 -12.63 19.07 2.90
CA PHE A 33 -13.71 19.54 2.02
C PHE A 33 -13.20 20.41 0.88
N VAL A 34 -12.51 19.80 -0.08
CA VAL A 34 -12.53 20.31 -1.46
C VAL A 34 -13.81 19.76 -2.09
N PRO A 35 -14.70 20.61 -2.64
CA PRO A 35 -15.85 20.11 -3.38
C PRO A 35 -15.34 19.31 -4.58
N THR A 36 -15.53 18.00 -4.56
CA THR A 36 -15.29 17.13 -5.71
C THR A 36 -16.27 17.53 -6.80
N ARG A 37 -15.80 18.34 -7.76
CA ARG A 37 -16.40 18.32 -9.09
C ARG A 37 -16.16 16.92 -9.64
N ALA A 38 -17.26 16.23 -9.95
CA ALA A 38 -17.21 15.08 -10.82
C ALA A 38 -16.72 15.59 -12.19
N ASP A 39 -15.42 15.50 -12.45
CA ASP A 39 -14.94 15.55 -13.82
C ASP A 39 -15.39 14.26 -14.49
N ALA A 40 -16.26 14.42 -15.49
CA ALA A 40 -16.51 13.37 -16.46
C ALA A 40 -15.16 12.99 -17.05
N GLY A 41 -14.81 11.70 -16.98
CA GLY A 41 -13.53 11.18 -17.43
C GLY A 41 -13.26 11.51 -18.89
N GLU A 42 -12.61 12.64 -19.13
CA GLU A 42 -11.78 12.83 -20.30
C GLU A 42 -10.58 11.89 -20.11
N THR A 43 -10.50 10.85 -20.92
CA THR A 43 -9.29 10.04 -21.03
C THR A 43 -8.19 10.96 -21.54
N THR A 44 -7.39 11.49 -20.63
CA THR A 44 -6.16 12.18 -20.99
C THR A 44 -5.31 11.22 -21.82
N PRO A 45 -4.79 11.63 -22.98
CA PRO A 45 -3.92 10.76 -23.77
C PRO A 45 -2.73 10.39 -22.90
N VAL A 46 -2.48 9.08 -22.74
CA VAL A 46 -1.31 8.55 -22.02
C VAL A 46 -0.07 9.19 -22.64
N TYR A 47 0.56 10.11 -21.92
CA TYR A 47 1.84 10.65 -22.34
C TYR A 47 2.88 9.55 -22.16
N GLU A 48 3.20 8.83 -23.24
CA GLU A 48 4.31 7.88 -23.24
C GLU A 48 5.63 8.65 -23.10
N ASN A 49 6.38 8.39 -22.02
CA ASN A 49 7.69 9.01 -21.79
C ASN A 49 8.73 8.50 -22.82
N GLU A 50 9.89 9.19 -22.88
CA GLU A 50 10.97 8.86 -23.84
C GLU A 50 11.41 7.38 -23.79
N THR A 51 11.41 6.78 -22.60
CA THR A 51 11.78 5.38 -22.40
C THR A 51 10.73 4.44 -22.98
N ALA A 52 9.45 4.67 -22.71
CA ALA A 52 8.35 3.90 -23.29
C ALA A 52 8.39 3.95 -24.83
N PHE A 53 8.58 5.13 -25.40
CA PHE A 53 8.71 5.29 -26.85
C PHE A 53 9.90 4.51 -27.44
N ARG A 54 11.06 4.52 -26.76
CA ARG A 54 12.27 3.79 -27.20
C ARG A 54 12.05 2.27 -27.20
N ILE A 55 11.25 1.76 -26.26
CA ILE A 55 11.01 0.33 -26.06
C ILE A 55 9.94 -0.20 -27.02
N LYS A 56 9.01 0.65 -27.45
CA LYS A 56 7.85 0.27 -28.28
C LYS A 56 8.19 -0.63 -29.48
N PRO A 57 9.23 -0.36 -30.30
CA PRO A 57 9.58 -1.24 -31.42
C PRO A 57 9.97 -2.67 -31.00
N LEU A 58 10.59 -2.84 -29.83
CA LEU A 58 10.92 -4.17 -29.29
C LEU A 58 9.67 -4.91 -28.83
N GLN A 59 8.71 -4.21 -28.21
CA GLN A 59 7.44 -4.80 -27.78
C GLN A 59 6.58 -5.22 -28.97
N ASP A 60 6.48 -4.36 -29.99
CA ASP A 60 5.73 -4.66 -31.20
C ASP A 60 6.35 -5.85 -31.94
N ARG A 61 7.68 -5.92 -32.01
CA ARG A 61 8.39 -7.07 -32.57
C ARG A 61 8.14 -8.34 -31.76
N LEU A 62 8.20 -8.27 -30.43
CA LEU A 62 7.94 -9.39 -29.53
C LEU A 62 6.51 -9.92 -29.70
N ALA A 63 5.52 -9.04 -29.82
CA ALA A 63 4.12 -9.39 -30.00
C ALA A 63 3.81 -10.00 -31.39
N ALA A 64 4.66 -9.75 -32.38
CA ALA A 64 4.52 -10.26 -33.74
C ALA A 64 5.27 -11.58 -33.99
N LEU A 65 5.99 -12.13 -32.99
CA LEU A 65 6.74 -13.37 -33.16
C LEU A 65 5.80 -14.57 -33.25
N GLU A 66 6.02 -15.40 -34.25
CA GLU A 66 5.30 -16.66 -34.40
C GLU A 66 6.05 -17.82 -33.73
N GLN A 67 5.30 -18.82 -33.25
CA GLN A 67 5.88 -19.97 -32.55
C GLN A 67 6.90 -20.74 -33.41
N GLU A 68 6.69 -20.80 -34.73
CA GLU A 68 7.61 -21.43 -35.67
C GLU A 68 8.98 -20.74 -35.73
N GLU A 69 9.02 -19.39 -35.66
CA GLU A 69 10.27 -18.63 -35.62
C GLU A 69 11.03 -18.89 -34.31
N ILE A 70 10.29 -18.94 -33.20
CA ILE A 70 10.82 -19.23 -31.87
C ILE A 70 11.43 -20.63 -31.85
N ASP A 71 10.73 -21.64 -32.38
CA ASP A 71 11.27 -23.00 -32.45
C ASP A 71 12.45 -23.11 -33.42
N GLY A 72 12.44 -22.36 -34.51
CA GLY A 72 13.54 -22.29 -35.48
C GLY A 72 14.85 -21.79 -34.87
N ILE A 73 14.82 -20.66 -34.12
CA ILE A 73 16.04 -20.16 -33.47
C ILE A 73 16.53 -21.10 -32.36
N LEU A 74 15.60 -21.74 -31.62
CA LEU A 74 15.92 -22.61 -30.51
C LEU A 74 16.50 -23.97 -30.94
N ALA A 75 16.25 -24.40 -32.18
CA ALA A 75 16.89 -25.58 -32.75
C ALA A 75 18.43 -25.44 -32.82
N ALA A 76 18.96 -24.22 -32.76
CA ALA A 76 20.40 -23.96 -32.67
C ALA A 76 21.00 -24.15 -31.27
N TYR A 77 20.17 -24.31 -30.23
CA TYR A 77 20.59 -24.47 -28.84
C TYR A 77 20.26 -25.89 -28.33
N GLY A 78 21.27 -26.75 -28.23
CA GLY A 78 21.11 -28.16 -27.86
C GLY A 78 20.54 -28.39 -26.45
N ASP A 79 20.68 -27.41 -25.56
CA ASP A 79 20.26 -27.44 -24.15
C ASP A 79 18.88 -26.79 -23.90
N MET A 80 18.21 -26.30 -24.95
CA MET A 80 16.91 -25.62 -24.84
C MET A 80 15.73 -26.47 -25.30
N ASN A 81 15.94 -27.74 -25.68
CA ASN A 81 14.88 -28.61 -26.21
C ASN A 81 13.69 -28.80 -25.26
N SER A 82 13.95 -28.98 -23.96
CA SER A 82 12.91 -29.21 -22.94
C SER A 82 13.07 -28.28 -21.74
N HIS A 83 13.83 -27.19 -21.87
CA HIS A 83 14.04 -26.26 -20.77
C HIS A 83 12.79 -25.40 -20.55
N TRP A 84 12.43 -25.14 -19.29
CA TRP A 84 11.21 -24.40 -18.95
C TRP A 84 11.19 -22.96 -19.52
N SER A 85 12.38 -22.37 -19.69
CA SER A 85 12.54 -21.00 -20.23
C SER A 85 12.69 -20.95 -21.75
N ARG A 86 12.37 -22.05 -22.46
CA ARG A 86 12.57 -22.20 -23.91
C ARG A 86 11.94 -21.03 -24.67
N ASN A 87 10.68 -20.72 -24.36
CA ASN A 87 9.93 -19.69 -25.05
C ASN A 87 10.57 -18.29 -24.86
N GLU A 88 10.87 -17.93 -23.61
CA GLU A 88 11.48 -16.63 -23.26
C GLU A 88 12.84 -16.44 -23.92
N VAL A 89 13.67 -17.47 -23.92
CA VAL A 89 14.99 -17.44 -24.56
C VAL A 89 14.85 -17.27 -26.08
N GLY A 90 13.95 -18.01 -26.72
CA GLY A 90 13.75 -17.90 -28.17
C GLY A 90 13.27 -16.51 -28.58
N MET A 91 12.27 -15.98 -27.88
CA MET A 91 11.77 -14.62 -28.08
C MET A 91 12.90 -13.58 -27.97
N LEU A 92 13.67 -13.62 -26.89
CA LEU A 92 14.77 -12.67 -26.67
C LEU A 92 15.94 -12.85 -27.64
N SER A 93 16.17 -14.06 -28.15
CA SER A 93 17.16 -14.31 -29.20
C SER A 93 16.73 -13.72 -30.54
N LEU A 94 15.46 -13.88 -30.92
CA LEU A 94 14.93 -13.28 -32.15
C LEU A 94 15.04 -11.76 -32.10
N ILE A 95 14.70 -11.12 -30.98
CA ILE A 95 14.81 -9.66 -30.85
C ILE A 95 16.20 -9.16 -30.47
N GLY A 96 17.22 -10.04 -30.42
CA GLY A 96 18.63 -9.67 -30.31
C GLY A 96 19.07 -9.19 -28.91
N ILE A 97 18.35 -9.57 -27.86
CA ILE A 97 18.67 -9.22 -26.46
C ILE A 97 19.61 -10.27 -25.85
N VAL A 98 19.39 -11.55 -26.13
CA VAL A 98 20.23 -12.66 -25.63
C VAL A 98 20.74 -13.52 -26.76
N ASN A 99 21.93 -14.10 -26.57
CA ASN A 99 22.50 -15.04 -27.52
C ASN A 99 23.13 -16.22 -26.77
N GLY A 100 23.11 -17.39 -27.40
CA GLY A 100 23.93 -18.53 -27.06
C GLY A 100 25.32 -18.47 -27.70
N TYR A 101 26.15 -19.46 -27.40
CA TYR A 101 27.47 -19.64 -28.00
C TYR A 101 27.81 -21.13 -28.11
N ASN A 102 28.54 -21.51 -29.15
CA ASN A 102 28.93 -22.90 -29.42
C ASN A 102 27.74 -23.88 -29.47
N GLY A 103 26.60 -23.46 -30.03
CA GLY A 103 25.40 -24.30 -30.16
C GLY A 103 24.63 -24.54 -28.87
N MET A 104 24.87 -23.74 -27.83
CA MET A 104 24.24 -23.85 -26.50
C MET A 104 23.83 -22.47 -25.98
N PHE A 105 22.78 -22.43 -25.15
CA PHE A 105 22.39 -21.20 -24.45
C PHE A 105 22.95 -21.08 -23.03
N TYR A 106 23.23 -22.22 -22.38
CA TYR A 106 23.61 -22.37 -20.98
C TYR A 106 22.57 -21.79 -20.00
N PRO A 107 21.32 -22.29 -20.02
CA PRO A 107 20.22 -21.68 -19.26
C PRO A 107 20.44 -21.71 -17.74
N ASN A 108 21.14 -22.71 -17.22
CA ASN A 108 21.38 -22.91 -15.79
C ASN A 108 22.67 -22.26 -15.27
N ASP A 109 23.49 -21.69 -16.15
CA ASP A 109 24.70 -20.99 -15.73
C ASP A 109 24.34 -19.67 -15.04
N PRO A 110 25.09 -19.26 -14.00
CA PRO A 110 24.90 -17.95 -13.37
C PRO A 110 25.11 -16.82 -14.37
N VAL A 111 24.19 -15.86 -14.38
CA VAL A 111 24.34 -14.64 -15.19
C VAL A 111 25.26 -13.65 -14.47
N GLN A 112 26.21 -13.09 -15.20
CA GLN A 112 27.15 -12.10 -14.66
C GLN A 112 26.52 -10.69 -14.60
N VAL A 113 27.08 -9.80 -13.80
CA VAL A 113 26.59 -8.41 -13.68
C VAL A 113 26.62 -7.70 -15.05
N ASP A 114 27.73 -7.78 -15.79
CA ASP A 114 27.84 -7.18 -17.12
C ASP A 114 26.84 -7.74 -18.14
N GLN A 115 26.59 -9.04 -18.10
CA GLN A 115 25.60 -9.72 -18.93
C GLN A 115 24.19 -9.24 -18.59
N PHE A 116 23.84 -9.16 -17.30
CA PHE A 116 22.54 -8.66 -16.88
C PHE A 116 22.34 -7.19 -17.28
N LEU A 117 23.36 -6.34 -17.13
CA LEU A 117 23.31 -4.94 -17.57
C LEU A 117 23.12 -4.83 -19.09
N LYS A 118 23.84 -5.63 -19.89
CA LYS A 118 23.62 -5.71 -21.35
C LYS A 118 22.18 -6.08 -21.67
N MET A 119 21.63 -7.10 -21.00
CA MET A 119 20.25 -7.55 -21.20
C MET A 119 19.24 -6.44 -20.86
N THR A 120 19.39 -5.77 -19.72
CA THR A 120 18.52 -4.66 -19.30
C THR A 120 18.60 -3.50 -20.27
N VAL A 121 19.80 -3.03 -20.61
CA VAL A 121 20.02 -1.88 -21.51
C VAL A 121 19.49 -2.16 -22.92
N ARG A 122 19.67 -3.38 -23.42
CA ARG A 122 19.09 -3.83 -24.70
C ARG A 122 17.57 -3.87 -24.64
N SER A 123 17.00 -4.36 -23.54
CA SER A 123 15.54 -4.38 -23.33
C SER A 123 14.95 -2.97 -23.21
N MET A 124 15.73 -2.00 -22.74
CA MET A 124 15.37 -0.58 -22.76
C MET A 124 15.44 0.06 -24.15
N GLY A 125 15.79 -0.69 -25.20
CA GLY A 125 15.86 -0.23 -26.59
C GLY A 125 17.20 0.37 -27.01
N PHE A 126 18.22 0.37 -26.14
CA PHE A 126 19.55 0.85 -26.51
C PHE A 126 20.37 -0.24 -27.19
N ALA A 127 21.13 0.14 -28.23
CA ALA A 127 21.99 -0.78 -28.98
C ALA A 127 23.41 -0.21 -29.22
N PRO A 128 24.18 0.14 -28.17
CA PRO A 128 25.44 0.88 -28.31
C PRO A 128 26.62 0.06 -28.87
N GLY A 129 26.40 -1.21 -29.21
CA GLY A 129 27.47 -2.13 -29.61
C GLY A 129 28.41 -2.48 -28.45
N GLU A 130 29.46 -3.25 -28.76
CA GLU A 130 30.48 -3.66 -27.78
C GLU A 130 31.69 -2.71 -27.84
N ASN A 131 32.32 -2.49 -26.68
CA ASN A 131 33.52 -1.67 -26.58
C ASN A 131 34.78 -2.52 -26.79
N THR A 132 35.82 -1.92 -27.38
CA THR A 132 37.04 -2.63 -27.77
C THR A 132 37.94 -3.04 -26.60
N LYS A 133 37.91 -2.31 -25.47
CA LYS A 133 38.74 -2.62 -24.29
C LYS A 133 38.05 -3.60 -23.36
N TYR A 134 36.78 -3.37 -23.09
CA TYR A 134 35.93 -4.26 -22.30
C TYR A 134 34.54 -4.28 -22.91
N TRP A 135 34.14 -5.42 -23.48
CA TRP A 135 32.94 -5.55 -24.32
C TRP A 135 31.67 -4.91 -23.72
N ALA A 136 31.54 -4.93 -22.38
CA ALA A 136 30.38 -4.46 -21.67
C ALA A 136 30.36 -2.95 -21.36
N GLN A 137 31.47 -2.23 -21.57
CA GLN A 137 31.65 -0.86 -21.07
C GLN A 137 30.54 0.09 -21.51
N ASN A 138 30.15 0.06 -22.79
CA ASN A 138 29.09 0.95 -23.30
C ASN A 138 27.74 0.69 -22.61
N TYR A 139 27.45 -0.55 -22.21
CA TYR A 139 26.22 -0.89 -21.49
C TYR A 139 26.29 -0.41 -20.04
N ILE A 140 27.46 -0.52 -19.40
CA ILE A 140 27.70 -0.01 -18.05
C ILE A 140 27.52 1.51 -18.03
N ASP A 141 28.10 2.22 -19.01
CA ASP A 141 28.00 3.68 -19.11
C ASP A 141 26.54 4.13 -19.27
N ILE A 142 25.74 3.42 -20.07
CA ILE A 142 24.29 3.70 -20.18
C ILE A 142 23.58 3.39 -18.88
N ALA A 143 23.87 2.26 -18.22
CA ALA A 143 23.23 1.92 -16.95
C ALA A 143 23.52 2.96 -15.86
N VAL A 144 24.73 3.52 -15.82
CA VAL A 144 25.10 4.66 -14.97
C VAL A 144 24.33 5.91 -15.39
N GLY A 145 24.34 6.25 -16.68
CA GLY A 145 23.67 7.45 -17.21
C GLY A 145 22.14 7.45 -17.01
N GLN A 146 21.52 6.27 -17.00
CA GLN A 146 20.11 6.05 -16.69
C GLN A 146 19.86 5.81 -15.18
N GLN A 147 20.89 5.91 -14.34
CA GLN A 147 20.83 5.75 -12.88
C GLN A 147 20.33 4.37 -12.38
N LEU A 148 20.43 3.34 -13.22
CA LEU A 148 20.13 1.95 -12.84
C LEU A 148 21.13 1.44 -11.79
N ILE A 149 22.38 1.87 -11.94
CA ILE A 149 23.49 1.60 -11.03
C ILE A 149 24.24 2.90 -10.74
N SER A 150 24.95 2.96 -9.61
CA SER A 150 25.88 4.05 -9.30
C SER A 150 27.21 3.88 -10.03
N GLU A 151 27.94 4.98 -10.19
CA GLU A 151 29.31 4.90 -10.71
C GLU A 151 30.18 4.05 -9.76
N ASN A 152 30.95 3.11 -10.33
CA ASN A 152 31.81 2.20 -9.58
C ASN A 152 31.08 1.35 -8.50
N GLU A 153 29.77 1.12 -8.65
CA GLU A 153 28.99 0.32 -7.70
C GLU A 153 29.53 -1.11 -7.55
N PHE A 154 30.00 -1.70 -8.65
CA PHE A 154 30.55 -3.06 -8.67
C PHE A 154 32.08 -3.04 -8.87
N ALA A 155 32.79 -3.70 -7.96
CA ALA A 155 34.24 -3.90 -8.08
C ALA A 155 34.62 -4.91 -9.17
N ASP A 156 33.75 -5.88 -9.43
CA ASP A 156 33.89 -6.86 -10.51
C ASP A 156 32.54 -7.04 -11.20
N TYR A 157 32.49 -6.75 -12.49
CA TYR A 157 31.29 -6.90 -13.31
C TYR A 157 31.14 -8.32 -13.88
N LYS A 158 32.18 -9.16 -13.77
CA LYS A 158 32.18 -10.55 -14.29
C LYS A 158 31.71 -11.58 -13.27
N ARG A 159 31.54 -11.18 -12.01
CA ARG A 159 30.95 -12.08 -11.01
C ARG A 159 29.45 -12.28 -11.28
N PRO A 160 28.88 -13.40 -10.82
CA PRO A 160 27.43 -13.59 -10.81
C PRO A 160 26.70 -12.42 -10.12
N ILE A 161 25.58 -11.99 -10.69
CA ILE A 161 24.70 -11.00 -10.07
C ILE A 161 23.83 -11.67 -9.01
N THR A 162 23.62 -10.98 -7.89
CA THR A 162 22.69 -11.45 -6.85
C THR A 162 21.25 -11.08 -7.21
N ARG A 163 20.28 -11.80 -6.64
CA ARG A 163 18.85 -11.56 -6.85
C ARG A 163 18.42 -10.16 -6.43
N GLU A 164 18.94 -9.65 -5.31
CA GLU A 164 18.61 -8.29 -4.84
C GLU A 164 19.16 -7.20 -5.78
N GLU A 165 20.38 -7.37 -6.31
CA GLU A 165 20.99 -6.41 -7.25
C GLU A 165 20.23 -6.38 -8.58
N ALA A 166 19.93 -7.55 -9.13
CA ALA A 166 19.16 -7.68 -10.36
C ALA A 166 17.76 -7.07 -10.21
N THR A 167 17.12 -7.26 -9.04
CA THR A 167 15.81 -6.71 -8.72
C THR A 167 15.82 -5.19 -8.70
N ARG A 168 16.78 -4.58 -8.00
CA ARG A 168 16.93 -3.12 -8.00
C ARG A 168 17.13 -2.56 -9.42
N ILE A 169 18.01 -3.18 -10.22
CA ILE A 169 18.31 -2.71 -11.58
C ILE A 169 17.06 -2.76 -12.47
N ILE A 170 16.33 -3.89 -12.48
CA ILE A 170 15.17 -4.02 -13.37
C ILE A 170 13.99 -3.16 -12.91
N VAL A 171 13.75 -3.04 -11.60
CA VAL A 171 12.69 -2.16 -11.08
C VAL A 171 13.00 -0.71 -11.41
N LYS A 172 14.25 -0.25 -11.23
CA LYS A 172 14.64 1.10 -11.67
C LYS A 172 14.42 1.32 -13.16
N ALA A 173 14.75 0.34 -14.01
CA ALA A 173 14.46 0.43 -15.43
C ALA A 173 12.96 0.52 -15.71
N THR A 174 12.14 -0.25 -14.99
CA THR A 174 10.67 -0.21 -15.12
C THR A 174 10.13 1.16 -14.72
N LEU A 175 10.61 1.75 -13.62
CA LEU A 175 10.19 3.08 -13.16
C LEU A 175 10.59 4.22 -14.12
N LEU A 176 11.51 3.98 -15.05
CA LEU A 176 11.80 4.91 -16.15
C LEU A 176 10.80 4.78 -17.30
N LYS A 177 10.14 3.63 -17.44
CA LYS A 177 9.16 3.30 -18.50
C LYS A 177 7.73 3.66 -18.09
N GLU A 178 7.36 3.45 -16.83
CA GLU A 178 5.97 3.55 -16.38
C GLU A 178 5.86 4.13 -14.96
N GLU A 179 4.69 4.69 -14.64
CA GLU A 179 4.36 5.11 -13.28
C GLU A 179 4.09 3.88 -12.40
N PHE A 180 4.57 3.92 -11.16
CA PHE A 180 4.33 2.87 -10.20
C PHE A 180 2.87 2.90 -9.71
N PRO A 181 2.12 1.79 -9.76
CA PRO A 181 0.68 1.79 -9.46
C PRO A 181 0.34 2.02 -7.98
N TYR A 182 1.32 1.91 -7.08
CA TYR A 182 1.14 2.10 -5.64
C TYR A 182 2.00 3.26 -5.12
N ASN A 183 1.74 4.46 -5.64
CA ASN A 183 2.48 5.68 -5.29
C ASN A 183 2.00 6.34 -3.97
N ASP A 184 0.90 5.88 -3.39
CA ASP A 184 0.39 6.34 -2.11
C ASP A 184 1.25 5.80 -0.94
N PRO A 185 1.95 6.67 -0.18
CA PRO A 185 2.83 6.22 0.89
C PRO A 185 2.09 5.65 2.12
N TYR A 186 0.79 5.88 2.25
CA TYR A 186 -0.02 5.48 3.40
C TYR A 186 -0.98 4.34 3.10
N ASN A 187 -1.37 4.13 1.83
CA ASN A 187 -2.22 3.01 1.41
C ASN A 187 -1.58 2.22 0.25
N ASN A 188 -0.67 1.32 0.58
CA ASN A 188 0.03 0.47 -0.39
C ASN A 188 0.26 -0.95 0.14
N PRO A 189 0.55 -1.92 -0.74
CA PRO A 189 0.80 -3.31 -0.38
C PRO A 189 2.09 -3.60 0.41
N ASP A 190 2.97 -2.61 0.67
CA ASP A 190 4.32 -2.84 1.21
C ASP A 190 4.30 -3.72 2.48
N ASN A 191 3.44 -3.39 3.44
CA ASN A 191 3.36 -4.11 4.71
C ASN A 191 2.90 -5.56 4.52
N LEU A 192 1.92 -5.77 3.62
CA LEU A 192 1.41 -7.09 3.33
C LEU A 192 2.47 -7.93 2.62
N VAL A 193 3.05 -7.41 1.56
CA VAL A 193 4.11 -8.07 0.78
C VAL A 193 5.30 -8.38 1.67
N ARG A 194 5.77 -7.42 2.47
CA ARG A 194 6.85 -7.62 3.45
C ARG A 194 6.57 -8.79 4.37
N SER A 195 5.34 -8.92 4.87
CA SER A 195 4.95 -10.01 5.77
C SER A 195 4.98 -11.40 5.11
N LYS A 196 4.99 -11.47 3.77
CA LYS A 196 5.08 -12.72 3.00
C LYS A 196 6.53 -13.14 2.71
N ILE A 197 7.51 -12.31 3.04
CA ILE A 197 8.93 -12.55 2.76
C ILE A 197 9.66 -12.81 4.09
N LYS A 198 9.84 -14.08 4.47
CA LYS A 198 10.43 -14.44 5.78
C LYS A 198 11.88 -14.00 5.97
N ASP A 199 12.63 -13.87 4.88
CA ASP A 199 14.02 -13.41 4.87
C ASP A 199 14.16 -11.94 4.47
N TYR A 200 13.08 -11.14 4.58
CA TYR A 200 13.10 -9.71 4.25
C TYR A 200 14.19 -8.94 5.01
N ALA A 201 14.46 -9.33 6.25
CA ALA A 201 15.51 -8.73 7.07
C ALA A 201 16.93 -8.96 6.54
N HIS A 202 17.14 -9.95 5.65
CA HIS A 202 18.44 -10.23 5.03
C HIS A 202 18.65 -9.48 3.71
N ILE A 203 17.63 -8.78 3.20
CA ILE A 203 17.76 -7.90 2.03
C ILE A 203 18.50 -6.65 2.48
N LYS A 204 19.49 -6.17 1.71
CA LYS A 204 20.16 -4.92 2.01
C LYS A 204 19.18 -3.75 1.98
N ASP A 205 19.38 -2.76 2.86
CA ASP A 205 18.43 -1.67 3.04
C ASP A 205 18.18 -0.89 1.74
N GLU A 206 19.22 -0.67 0.93
CA GLU A 206 19.10 -0.02 -0.38
C GLU A 206 18.28 -0.81 -1.41
N ASN A 207 18.05 -2.11 -1.20
CA ASN A 207 17.30 -2.98 -2.11
C ASN A 207 15.87 -3.29 -1.61
N LYS A 208 15.57 -3.02 -0.33
CA LYS A 208 14.31 -3.42 0.32
C LYS A 208 13.06 -2.91 -0.41
N GLN A 209 13.03 -1.63 -0.77
CA GLN A 209 11.86 -1.06 -1.47
C GLN A 209 11.70 -1.68 -2.85
N TYR A 210 12.79 -1.85 -3.60
CA TYR A 210 12.73 -2.44 -4.93
C TYR A 210 12.26 -3.90 -4.90
N VAL A 211 12.57 -4.65 -3.84
CA VAL A 211 12.04 -6.01 -3.69
C VAL A 211 10.53 -5.99 -3.46
N LEU A 212 10.00 -5.09 -2.62
CA LEU A 212 8.54 -4.96 -2.42
C LEU A 212 7.85 -4.59 -3.75
N GLN A 213 8.34 -3.54 -4.40
CA GLN A 213 7.83 -3.09 -5.70
C GLN A 213 7.84 -4.23 -6.73
N SER A 214 8.93 -5.00 -6.81
CA SER A 214 9.05 -6.12 -7.74
C SER A 214 8.00 -7.21 -7.52
N TYR A 215 7.61 -7.49 -6.27
CA TYR A 215 6.50 -8.41 -5.97
C TYR A 215 5.17 -7.82 -6.41
N GLU A 216 4.96 -6.53 -6.17
CA GLU A 216 3.71 -5.82 -6.43
C GLU A 216 3.40 -5.72 -7.92
N ILE A 217 4.39 -5.38 -8.74
CA ILE A 217 4.23 -5.35 -10.20
C ILE A 217 4.60 -6.66 -10.88
N GLY A 218 5.10 -7.66 -10.15
CA GLY A 218 5.26 -9.02 -10.63
C GLY A 218 6.48 -9.28 -11.53
N LEU A 219 7.56 -8.51 -11.38
CA LEU A 219 8.81 -8.69 -12.13
C LEU A 219 9.62 -9.89 -11.60
N ILE A 220 9.91 -9.89 -10.30
CA ILE A 220 10.67 -10.95 -9.61
C ILE A 220 9.97 -11.28 -8.31
N ARG A 221 9.75 -12.57 -8.08
CA ARG A 221 9.23 -13.10 -6.81
C ARG A 221 10.19 -14.12 -6.22
N GLY A 222 10.06 -14.35 -4.92
CA GLY A 222 10.75 -15.40 -4.20
C GLY A 222 10.23 -16.79 -4.54
N THR A 223 10.89 -17.79 -3.97
CA THR A 223 10.46 -19.19 -4.05
C THR A 223 9.90 -19.62 -2.70
N GLY A 224 8.62 -20.01 -2.67
CA GLY A 224 7.91 -20.25 -1.41
C GLY A 224 7.76 -18.96 -0.61
N ASP A 225 8.22 -18.96 0.65
CA ASP A 225 8.11 -17.85 1.60
C ASP A 225 9.42 -17.03 1.75
N ARG A 226 10.38 -17.22 0.84
CA ARG A 226 11.71 -16.59 0.87
C ARG A 226 12.07 -15.94 -0.45
N PHE A 227 12.66 -14.75 -0.38
CA PHE A 227 13.20 -14.03 -1.53
C PHE A 227 14.59 -14.52 -1.95
N ARG A 228 15.43 -14.89 -0.97
CA ARG A 228 16.82 -15.32 -1.12
C ARG A 228 17.73 -14.23 -1.75
N PRO A 229 17.95 -13.10 -1.05
CA PRO A 229 18.59 -11.93 -1.65
C PRO A 229 20.01 -12.18 -2.18
N ALA A 230 20.80 -12.99 -1.48
CA ALA A 230 22.19 -13.27 -1.83
C ALA A 230 22.38 -14.40 -2.86
N ASP A 231 21.32 -15.15 -3.19
CA ASP A 231 21.40 -16.17 -4.25
C ASP A 231 21.63 -15.48 -5.59
N THR A 232 22.26 -16.18 -6.53
CA THR A 232 22.54 -15.67 -7.88
C THR A 232 21.41 -16.01 -8.85
N LEU A 233 21.26 -15.24 -9.91
CA LEU A 233 20.36 -15.58 -11.01
C LEU A 233 21.03 -16.47 -12.06
N THR A 234 20.27 -17.40 -12.61
CA THR A 234 20.63 -18.12 -13.84
C THR A 234 20.34 -17.27 -15.08
N ARG A 235 20.95 -17.63 -16.21
CA ARG A 235 20.68 -17.00 -17.52
C ARG A 235 19.21 -17.15 -17.94
N ALA A 236 18.59 -18.29 -17.65
CA ALA A 236 17.16 -18.53 -17.89
C ALA A 236 16.27 -17.59 -17.07
N GLU A 237 16.54 -17.45 -15.77
CA GLU A 237 15.77 -16.52 -14.92
C GLU A 237 15.92 -15.06 -15.38
N ALA A 238 17.14 -14.64 -15.76
CA ALA A 238 17.36 -13.31 -16.31
C ALA A 238 16.58 -13.08 -17.61
N ALA A 239 16.49 -14.09 -18.50
CA ALA A 239 15.68 -14.02 -19.70
C ALA A 239 14.20 -13.81 -19.36
N THR A 240 13.65 -14.58 -18.42
CA THR A 240 12.26 -14.40 -17.97
C THR A 240 11.99 -13.01 -17.40
N ILE A 241 12.95 -12.43 -16.66
CA ILE A 241 12.85 -11.07 -16.13
C ILE A 241 12.77 -10.02 -17.25
N MET A 242 13.57 -10.16 -18.31
CA MET A 242 13.50 -9.25 -19.47
C MET A 242 12.18 -9.37 -20.22
N ILE A 243 11.62 -10.58 -20.33
CA ILE A 243 10.27 -10.77 -20.90
C ILE A 243 9.21 -10.07 -20.05
N ARG A 244 9.28 -10.16 -18.72
CA ARG A 244 8.36 -9.42 -17.81
C ARG A 244 8.47 -7.91 -17.90
N TYR A 245 9.67 -7.41 -18.20
CA TYR A 245 9.91 -6.00 -18.45
C TYR A 245 9.31 -5.52 -19.78
N LEU A 246 9.44 -6.33 -20.84
CA LEU A 246 8.98 -6.01 -22.20
C LEU A 246 7.50 -6.29 -22.41
N ASN A 247 6.95 -7.31 -21.75
CA ASN A 247 5.57 -7.76 -21.89
C ASN A 247 4.89 -7.78 -20.53
N ASP A 248 4.11 -6.74 -20.24
CA ASP A 248 3.48 -6.55 -18.94
C ASP A 248 2.46 -7.67 -18.62
N ALA A 249 1.86 -8.30 -19.64
CA ALA A 249 0.95 -9.44 -19.46
C ALA A 249 1.65 -10.72 -18.97
N SER A 250 2.99 -10.79 -19.05
CA SER A 250 3.78 -11.92 -18.54
C SER A 250 4.20 -11.75 -17.07
N ARG A 251 3.94 -10.58 -16.48
CA ARG A 251 4.21 -10.30 -15.07
C ARG A 251 3.29 -11.13 -14.18
N VAL A 252 3.78 -11.50 -13.01
CA VAL A 252 3.04 -12.31 -12.03
C VAL A 252 2.95 -11.53 -10.71
N PRO A 253 2.07 -10.52 -10.61
CA PRO A 253 1.98 -9.66 -9.43
C PRO A 253 1.56 -10.44 -8.18
N PHE A 254 1.91 -9.91 -7.02
CA PHE A 254 1.37 -10.38 -5.75
C PHE A 254 -0.14 -10.13 -5.71
N ILE A 255 -0.90 -11.17 -5.38
CA ILE A 255 -2.35 -11.11 -5.24
C ILE A 255 -2.66 -11.43 -3.77
N PRO A 256 -3.23 -10.49 -3.00
CA PRO A 256 -3.63 -10.76 -1.62
C PRO A 256 -4.82 -11.73 -1.58
N ALA A 257 -4.96 -12.49 -0.50
CA ALA A 257 -6.24 -13.14 -0.23
C ALA A 257 -7.30 -12.10 0.17
N GLU A 258 -8.57 -12.42 -0.03
CA GLU A 258 -9.70 -11.48 0.17
C GLU A 258 -9.79 -10.97 1.60
N ASP A 259 -9.37 -11.77 2.58
CA ASP A 259 -9.36 -11.45 4.01
C ASP A 259 -8.12 -10.66 4.45
N GLU A 260 -7.09 -10.53 3.61
CA GLU A 260 -5.86 -9.80 3.92
C GLU A 260 -5.91 -8.32 3.57
N VAL A 261 -6.94 -7.91 2.84
CA VAL A 261 -7.25 -6.52 2.47
C VAL A 261 -8.71 -6.21 2.74
N TYR A 262 -9.06 -4.94 2.78
CA TYR A 262 -10.45 -4.52 2.82
C TYR A 262 -10.80 -3.77 1.53
N THR A 263 -11.78 -4.28 0.78
CA THR A 263 -12.26 -3.65 -0.45
C THR A 263 -13.69 -3.16 -0.24
N CYS A 264 -13.95 -1.90 -0.57
CA CYS A 264 -15.28 -1.29 -0.48
C CYS A 264 -15.63 -0.48 -1.72
N VAL A 265 -16.92 -0.19 -1.87
CA VAL A 265 -17.43 0.77 -2.85
C VAL A 265 -17.79 2.04 -2.09
N ASN A 266 -17.08 3.14 -2.38
CA ASN A 266 -17.40 4.44 -1.78
C ASN A 266 -18.79 4.93 -2.23
N PRO A 267 -19.43 5.85 -1.49
CA PRO A 267 -20.75 6.37 -1.87
C PRO A 267 -20.80 7.00 -3.27
N GLY A 268 -19.65 7.45 -3.81
CA GLY A 268 -19.51 7.93 -5.19
C GLY A 268 -19.36 6.84 -6.27
N GLY A 269 -19.38 5.56 -5.89
CA GLY A 269 -19.27 4.41 -6.80
C GLY A 269 -17.83 3.93 -7.08
N THR A 270 -16.81 4.60 -6.55
CA THR A 270 -15.41 4.18 -6.72
C THR A 270 -15.10 2.95 -5.87
N VAL A 271 -14.40 1.97 -6.46
CA VAL A 271 -13.91 0.79 -5.75
C VAL A 271 -12.54 1.11 -5.18
N VAL A 272 -12.37 0.94 -3.87
CA VAL A 272 -11.11 1.21 -3.17
C VAL A 272 -10.69 -0.03 -2.39
N THR A 273 -9.38 -0.29 -2.37
CA THR A 273 -8.77 -1.30 -1.51
C THR A 273 -7.92 -0.60 -0.45
N ALA A 274 -8.26 -0.85 0.82
CA ALA A 274 -7.44 -0.51 1.97
C ALA A 274 -6.46 -1.66 2.21
N TRP A 275 -5.18 -1.37 2.04
CA TRP A 275 -4.08 -2.27 2.35
C TRP A 275 -3.78 -2.25 3.86
N PRO A 276 -3.29 -3.36 4.43
CA PRO A 276 -3.08 -3.42 5.87
C PRO A 276 -1.97 -2.46 6.32
N PRO A 277 -2.22 -1.66 7.37
CA PRO A 277 -1.14 -0.98 8.09
C PRO A 277 -0.24 -2.01 8.78
N PRO A 278 0.84 -1.59 9.47
CA PRO A 278 1.68 -2.51 10.25
C PRO A 278 0.89 -3.37 11.25
N LYS A 279 -0.21 -2.85 11.80
CA LYS A 279 -1.15 -3.60 12.65
C LYS A 279 -2.28 -4.20 11.80
N LYS A 280 -2.09 -5.45 11.34
CA LYS A 280 -3.05 -6.18 10.48
C LYS A 280 -4.45 -6.32 11.03
N GLU A 281 -4.58 -6.35 12.36
CA GLU A 281 -5.84 -6.41 13.09
C GLU A 281 -6.89 -5.40 12.55
N ILE A 282 -6.46 -4.23 12.09
CA ILE A 282 -7.38 -3.18 11.61
C ILE A 282 -8.17 -3.65 10.38
N ILE A 283 -7.53 -4.41 9.49
CA ILE A 283 -8.19 -5.02 8.34
C ILE A 283 -9.03 -6.22 8.76
N ASP A 284 -8.56 -7.02 9.72
CA ASP A 284 -9.35 -8.13 10.28
C ASP A 284 -10.68 -7.62 10.86
N ALA A 285 -10.62 -6.52 11.61
CA ALA A 285 -11.80 -5.83 12.14
C ALA A 285 -12.71 -5.32 11.00
N ALA A 286 -12.16 -4.60 10.00
CA ALA A 286 -12.95 -4.11 8.87
C ALA A 286 -13.66 -5.24 8.11
N ASN A 287 -12.97 -6.35 7.89
CA ASN A 287 -13.53 -7.54 7.24
C ASN A 287 -14.62 -8.20 8.10
N ALA A 288 -14.45 -8.28 9.43
CA ALA A 288 -15.47 -8.78 10.35
C ALA A 288 -16.76 -7.92 10.35
N PHE A 289 -16.64 -6.63 10.02
CA PHE A 289 -17.74 -5.68 10.07
C PHE A 289 -18.35 -5.31 8.71
N ARG A 290 -18.03 -6.03 7.63
CA ARG A 290 -18.60 -5.82 6.27
C ARG A 290 -20.13 -5.82 6.18
N ASN A 291 -20.81 -6.40 7.18
CA ASN A 291 -22.27 -6.49 7.24
C ASN A 291 -22.83 -5.88 8.54
N VAL A 292 -22.00 -5.16 9.31
CA VAL A 292 -22.42 -4.61 10.61
C VAL A 292 -23.50 -3.54 10.45
N GLU A 293 -23.58 -2.91 9.28
CA GLU A 293 -24.60 -1.93 8.94
C GLU A 293 -26.02 -2.49 9.06
N LYS A 294 -26.21 -3.78 8.81
CA LYS A 294 -27.53 -4.45 8.93
C LYS A 294 -28.05 -4.51 10.37
N LYS A 295 -27.20 -4.19 11.35
CA LYS A 295 -27.55 -4.10 12.77
C LYS A 295 -28.11 -2.74 13.14
N SER A 296 -27.91 -1.74 12.29
CA SER A 296 -28.55 -0.43 12.37
C SER A 296 -30.02 -0.52 11.96
N LYS A 297 -30.89 0.23 12.64
CA LYS A 297 -32.28 0.47 12.18
C LYS A 297 -32.40 1.70 11.28
N GLY A 298 -31.36 2.50 11.17
CA GLY A 298 -31.26 3.63 10.24
C GLY A 298 -30.40 3.28 9.03
N PHE A 299 -29.97 4.29 8.29
CA PHE A 299 -29.07 4.15 7.14
C PHE A 299 -27.60 4.25 7.55
N VAL A 300 -26.72 3.54 6.86
CA VAL A 300 -25.27 3.58 7.11
C VAL A 300 -24.57 3.76 5.77
N ALA A 301 -23.80 4.84 5.63
CA ALA A 301 -22.84 5.02 4.56
C ALA A 301 -21.50 4.43 5.00
N THR A 302 -20.86 3.65 4.13
CA THR A 302 -19.53 3.08 4.42
C THR A 302 -18.59 3.33 3.26
N GLY A 303 -17.29 3.33 3.54
CA GLY A 303 -16.28 3.50 2.50
C GLY A 303 -14.88 3.66 3.07
N PHE A 304 -13.99 4.15 2.23
CA PHE A 304 -12.62 4.50 2.54
C PHE A 304 -12.36 5.95 2.13
N SER A 305 -11.89 6.76 3.07
CA SER A 305 -11.42 8.11 2.81
C SER A 305 -9.93 8.06 2.45
N GLU A 306 -9.58 8.42 1.22
CA GLU A 306 -8.18 8.50 0.78
C GLU A 306 -7.43 9.68 1.41
N THR A 307 -8.15 10.76 1.76
CA THR A 307 -7.54 11.93 2.42
C THR A 307 -7.30 11.71 3.91
N GLY A 308 -8.24 11.03 4.58
CA GLY A 308 -8.14 10.70 6.00
C GLY A 308 -7.48 9.36 6.27
N TYR A 309 -7.33 8.50 5.26
CA TYR A 309 -6.85 7.12 5.36
C TYR A 309 -7.62 6.33 6.42
N VAL A 310 -8.94 6.47 6.40
CA VAL A 310 -9.85 5.80 7.32
C VAL A 310 -10.88 4.96 6.58
N ILE A 311 -11.14 3.77 7.09
CA ILE A 311 -12.38 3.05 6.77
C ILE A 311 -13.46 3.67 7.65
N PHE A 312 -14.54 4.15 7.05
CA PHE A 312 -15.59 4.87 7.76
C PHE A 312 -16.93 4.13 7.69
N TYR A 313 -17.71 4.32 8.76
CA TYR A 313 -19.11 3.97 8.87
C TYR A 313 -19.83 5.20 9.45
N ASP A 314 -20.61 5.87 8.62
CA ASP A 314 -21.37 7.06 8.99
C ASP A 314 -22.86 6.72 9.07
N PHE A 315 -23.48 7.04 10.19
CA PHE A 315 -24.81 6.57 10.55
C PHE A 315 -25.83 7.71 10.50
N TYR A 316 -26.97 7.44 9.90
CA TYR A 316 -28.04 8.40 9.62
C TYR A 316 -29.40 7.81 9.97
N GLU A 317 -30.39 8.67 10.18
CA GLU A 317 -31.77 8.23 10.39
C GLU A 317 -32.32 7.43 9.20
N SER A 318 -32.08 7.92 7.98
CA SER A 318 -32.51 7.29 6.73
C SER A 318 -31.62 7.71 5.55
N GLU A 319 -31.75 7.03 4.41
CA GLU A 319 -31.00 7.36 3.19
C GLU A 319 -31.40 8.75 2.65
N GLU A 320 -32.65 9.15 2.83
CA GLU A 320 -33.13 10.48 2.45
C GLU A 320 -32.43 11.58 3.25
N LYS A 321 -32.22 11.38 4.56
CA LYS A 321 -31.49 12.33 5.41
C LYS A 321 -30.02 12.42 5.03
N TYR A 322 -29.40 11.30 4.72
CA TYR A 322 -28.05 11.27 4.15
C TYR A 322 -27.96 12.09 2.85
N LYS A 323 -28.89 11.89 1.91
CA LYS A 323 -28.90 12.60 0.62
C LYS A 323 -29.25 14.09 0.76
N GLN A 324 -30.04 14.46 1.78
CA GLN A 324 -30.40 15.85 2.04
C GLN A 324 -29.19 16.67 2.50
N ASP A 325 -28.44 16.15 3.47
CA ASP A 325 -27.22 16.77 3.99
C ASP A 325 -26.40 15.70 4.74
N SER A 326 -25.39 15.15 4.08
CA SER A 326 -24.57 14.08 4.64
C SER A 326 -23.63 14.54 5.76
N ILE A 327 -23.44 15.86 5.91
CA ILE A 327 -22.52 16.44 6.89
C ILE A 327 -23.25 16.71 8.20
N HIS A 328 -24.41 17.36 8.14
CA HIS A 328 -25.10 17.82 9.35
C HIS A 328 -26.12 16.81 9.88
N ASN A 329 -26.58 15.84 9.08
CA ASN A 329 -27.53 14.82 9.53
C ASN A 329 -26.88 13.55 10.09
N ILE A 330 -25.54 13.52 10.20
CA ILE A 330 -24.83 12.38 10.79
C ILE A 330 -25.16 12.26 12.28
N GLN A 331 -25.48 11.05 12.72
CA GLN A 331 -25.88 10.75 14.12
C GLN A 331 -24.73 10.11 14.89
N MET A 332 -23.92 9.31 14.19
CA MET A 332 -22.73 8.66 14.72
C MET A 332 -21.75 8.40 13.58
N ALA A 333 -20.46 8.38 13.90
CA ALA A 333 -19.41 7.94 12.98
C ALA A 333 -18.50 6.92 13.67
N ILE A 334 -18.03 5.94 12.90
CA ILE A 334 -17.01 4.99 13.33
C ILE A 334 -15.89 4.99 12.30
N TYR A 335 -14.67 5.23 12.73
CA TYR A 335 -13.49 5.35 11.87
C TYR A 335 -12.41 4.38 12.30
N PHE A 336 -11.86 3.65 11.34
CA PHE A 336 -10.70 2.79 11.51
C PHE A 336 -9.51 3.43 10.79
N ASN A 337 -8.54 3.93 11.54
CA ASN A 337 -7.33 4.52 10.99
C ASN A 337 -6.46 3.45 10.37
N THR A 338 -6.14 3.63 9.09
CA THR A 338 -5.23 2.75 8.33
C THR A 338 -3.88 3.41 8.06
N ILE A 339 -3.66 4.64 8.55
CA ILE A 339 -2.40 5.37 8.37
C ILE A 339 -1.24 4.63 9.03
N ASN A 340 -0.12 4.57 8.30
CA ASN A 340 1.18 4.17 8.82
C ASN A 340 1.83 5.25 9.73
N ASP A 341 1.11 5.75 10.75
CA ASP A 341 1.63 6.61 11.83
C ASP A 341 1.49 5.85 13.15
N ILE A 342 2.63 5.57 13.78
CA ILE A 342 2.71 4.78 15.00
C ILE A 342 1.82 5.33 16.14
N ARG A 343 1.58 6.65 16.19
CA ARG A 343 0.74 7.28 17.21
C ARG A 343 -0.75 7.03 16.99
N LEU A 344 -1.19 6.91 15.74
CA LEU A 344 -2.59 6.63 15.38
C LEU A 344 -2.90 5.14 15.38
N LEU A 345 -1.87 4.29 15.23
CA LEU A 345 -2.01 2.84 15.28
C LEU A 345 -2.23 2.31 16.71
N ASP A 346 -1.93 3.07 17.76
CA ASP A 346 -2.20 2.64 19.13
C ASP A 346 -3.69 2.71 19.46
N ASN A 347 -4.44 3.64 18.89
CA ASN A 347 -5.89 3.78 19.07
C ASN A 347 -6.62 3.92 17.72
N PRO A 348 -6.56 2.89 16.85
CA PRO A 348 -7.00 3.02 15.47
C PRO A 348 -8.51 3.12 15.32
N TYR A 349 -9.29 2.77 16.35
CA TYR A 349 -10.74 2.80 16.31
C TYR A 349 -11.28 4.04 17.03
N HIS A 350 -12.03 4.86 16.32
CA HIS A 350 -12.71 6.02 16.86
C HIS A 350 -14.21 5.92 16.63
N ILE A 351 -14.98 6.23 17.66
CA ILE A 351 -16.44 6.27 17.63
C ILE A 351 -16.85 7.65 18.13
N VAL A 352 -17.62 8.37 17.33
CA VAL A 352 -18.10 9.72 17.63
C VAL A 352 -19.62 9.71 17.55
N LEU A 353 -20.28 10.13 18.63
CA LEU A 353 -21.73 10.29 18.65
C LEU A 353 -22.04 11.79 18.59
N TYR A 354 -22.89 12.17 17.63
CA TYR A 354 -23.38 13.53 17.45
C TYR A 354 -24.81 13.69 17.98
N ASP A 355 -25.60 12.60 17.94
CA ASP A 355 -26.97 12.54 18.47
C ASP A 355 -27.19 11.25 19.28
N ALA A 356 -27.05 11.36 20.61
CA ALA A 356 -27.15 10.23 21.51
C ALA A 356 -28.56 9.60 21.55
N GLU A 357 -29.62 10.40 21.42
CA GLU A 357 -30.99 9.89 21.40
C GLU A 357 -31.24 9.04 20.15
N ALA A 358 -30.80 9.53 18.99
CA ALA A 358 -30.91 8.78 17.75
C ALA A 358 -30.07 7.49 17.80
N VAL A 359 -28.84 7.55 18.31
CA VAL A 359 -27.98 6.36 18.46
C VAL A 359 -28.62 5.32 19.37
N GLN A 360 -29.19 5.74 20.51
CA GLN A 360 -29.89 4.84 21.43
C GLN A 360 -31.03 4.10 20.73
N ARG A 361 -31.79 4.80 19.87
CA ARG A 361 -32.96 4.25 19.16
C ARG A 361 -32.56 3.37 17.97
N LEU A 362 -31.57 3.80 17.19
CA LEU A 362 -31.29 3.30 15.84
C LEU A 362 -30.02 2.49 15.72
N HIS A 363 -28.93 2.90 16.36
CA HIS A 363 -27.57 2.42 16.02
C HIS A 363 -26.88 1.63 17.14
N ARG A 364 -27.42 1.66 18.37
CA ARG A 364 -26.82 1.03 19.56
C ARG A 364 -26.41 -0.44 19.35
N ASN A 365 -27.18 -1.22 18.59
CA ASN A 365 -26.88 -2.63 18.33
C ASN A 365 -25.59 -2.83 17.51
N VAL A 366 -25.22 -1.87 16.65
CA VAL A 366 -23.96 -1.90 15.89
C VAL A 366 -22.78 -1.90 16.86
N ILE A 367 -22.80 -1.00 17.85
CA ILE A 367 -21.75 -0.90 18.87
C ILE A 367 -21.59 -2.20 19.64
N TYR A 368 -22.70 -2.82 20.05
CA TYR A 368 -22.65 -4.08 20.77
C TYR A 368 -22.01 -5.20 19.93
N GLU A 369 -22.34 -5.29 18.65
CA GLU A 369 -21.78 -6.28 17.73
C GLU A 369 -20.27 -6.09 17.54
N MET A 370 -19.81 -4.84 17.47
CA MET A 370 -18.38 -4.54 17.39
C MET A 370 -17.65 -4.80 18.70
N PHE A 371 -18.27 -4.51 19.83
CA PHE A 371 -17.72 -4.82 21.15
C PHE A 371 -17.58 -6.33 21.39
N ARG A 372 -18.50 -7.14 20.85
CA ARG A 372 -18.36 -8.61 20.88
C ARG A 372 -17.14 -9.12 20.13
N PHE A 373 -16.71 -8.42 19.08
CA PHE A 373 -15.47 -8.74 18.37
C PHE A 373 -14.23 -8.27 19.15
N TRP A 374 -14.19 -7.03 19.65
CA TRP A 374 -12.99 -6.51 20.31
C TRP A 374 -12.78 -7.01 21.74
N PHE A 375 -13.85 -7.20 22.51
CA PHE A 375 -13.77 -7.46 23.96
C PHE A 375 -14.28 -8.86 24.35
N GLU A 376 -14.77 -9.65 23.39
CA GLU A 376 -15.15 -11.06 23.58
C GLU A 376 -16.10 -11.26 24.79
N ASP A 377 -15.66 -11.98 25.83
CA ASP A 377 -16.41 -12.27 27.04
C ASP A 377 -16.65 -11.04 27.93
N GLU A 378 -15.89 -9.96 27.74
CA GLU A 378 -16.08 -8.68 28.43
C GLU A 378 -16.93 -7.67 27.64
N ALA A 379 -17.51 -8.08 26.50
CA ALA A 379 -18.35 -7.20 25.67
C ALA A 379 -19.54 -6.59 26.42
N ASP A 380 -20.18 -7.34 27.33
CA ASP A 380 -21.29 -6.81 28.14
C ASP A 380 -20.82 -5.72 29.12
N LYS A 381 -19.59 -5.81 29.65
CA LYS A 381 -19.01 -4.79 30.53
C LYS A 381 -18.67 -3.53 29.73
N ALA A 382 -18.08 -3.70 28.55
CA ALA A 382 -17.83 -2.60 27.62
C ALA A 382 -19.14 -1.90 27.22
N MET A 383 -20.20 -2.68 26.94
CA MET A 383 -21.50 -2.15 26.59
C MET A 383 -22.17 -1.40 27.75
N ALA A 384 -22.10 -1.92 28.97
CA ALA A 384 -22.63 -1.24 30.15
C ALA A 384 -21.95 0.13 30.37
N GLN A 385 -20.65 0.22 30.10
CA GLN A 385 -19.94 1.49 30.17
C GLN A 385 -20.36 2.46 29.05
N PHE A 386 -20.54 1.95 27.82
CA PHE A 386 -21.07 2.75 26.72
C PHE A 386 -22.47 3.29 27.03
N ASP A 387 -23.36 2.45 27.56
CA ASP A 387 -24.71 2.84 27.97
C ASP A 387 -24.70 3.90 29.07
N ARG A 388 -23.73 3.83 29.99
CA ARG A 388 -23.56 4.85 31.03
C ARG A 388 -23.29 6.22 30.41
N TYR A 389 -22.38 6.28 29.44
CA TYR A 389 -22.07 7.52 28.71
C TYR A 389 -23.22 7.99 27.83
N LEU A 390 -23.91 7.06 27.18
CA LEU A 390 -25.13 7.33 26.41
C LEU A 390 -26.22 7.95 27.31
N GLY A 391 -26.41 7.41 28.51
CA GLY A 391 -27.35 7.95 29.50
C GLY A 391 -26.99 9.37 29.95
N TYR A 392 -25.70 9.68 30.12
CA TYR A 392 -25.28 11.06 30.40
C TYR A 392 -25.59 12.01 29.24
N ALA A 393 -25.34 11.60 27.99
CA ALA A 393 -25.59 12.43 26.82
C ALA A 393 -27.09 12.68 26.62
N VAL A 394 -27.91 11.62 26.61
CA VAL A 394 -29.38 11.71 26.50
C VAL A 394 -29.98 12.51 27.67
N GLY A 395 -29.44 12.34 28.88
CA GLY A 395 -29.88 13.08 30.07
C GLY A 395 -29.48 14.55 30.09
N GLY A 396 -28.78 15.07 29.08
CA GLY A 396 -28.31 16.45 29.05
C GLY A 396 -27.30 16.78 30.15
N ASP A 397 -26.46 15.81 30.53
CA ASP A 397 -25.50 15.97 31.62
C ASP A 397 -24.52 17.13 31.34
N GLN A 398 -24.41 18.03 32.31
CA GLN A 398 -23.64 19.27 32.19
C GLN A 398 -22.16 19.10 32.61
N VAL A 399 -21.78 17.89 33.03
CA VAL A 399 -20.44 17.61 33.55
C VAL A 399 -19.52 17.09 32.44
N HIS A 400 -18.30 17.62 32.38
CA HIS A 400 -17.25 17.03 31.55
C HIS A 400 -16.76 15.72 32.18
N ARG A 401 -16.69 14.65 31.39
CA ARG A 401 -16.29 13.32 31.86
C ARG A 401 -15.23 12.71 30.98
N ILE A 402 -14.25 12.09 31.61
CA ILE A 402 -13.17 11.34 30.96
C ILE A 402 -12.99 10.05 31.76
N ASP A 403 -13.04 8.91 31.10
CA ASP A 403 -12.75 7.61 31.70
C ASP A 403 -11.77 6.85 30.80
N GLU A 404 -10.75 6.22 31.41
CA GLU A 404 -9.89 5.22 30.76
C GLU A 404 -10.14 3.87 31.42
N ILE A 405 -10.51 2.87 30.62
CA ILE A 405 -10.91 1.54 31.12
C ILE A 405 -10.24 0.48 30.25
N PHE A 406 -9.97 -0.68 30.85
CA PHE A 406 -9.38 -1.82 30.16
C PHE A 406 -10.36 -2.99 30.18
N TYR A 407 -10.59 -3.58 29.01
CA TYR A 407 -11.32 -4.85 28.85
C TYR A 407 -10.55 -5.74 27.87
N ASN A 408 -10.36 -7.00 28.22
CA ASN A 408 -9.59 -8.00 27.48
C ASN A 408 -8.24 -7.46 26.95
N GLY A 409 -7.51 -6.74 27.80
CA GLY A 409 -6.21 -6.12 27.47
C GLY A 409 -6.28 -4.86 26.59
N ARG A 410 -7.45 -4.52 26.03
CA ARG A 410 -7.65 -3.33 25.19
C ARG A 410 -8.07 -2.13 26.04
N LYS A 411 -7.42 -0.99 25.82
CA LYS A 411 -7.82 0.28 26.43
C LYS A 411 -8.98 0.91 25.67
N MET A 412 -10.00 1.34 26.41
CA MET A 412 -11.08 2.21 25.95
C MET A 412 -10.92 3.58 26.60
N PHE A 413 -11.00 4.64 25.80
CA PHE A 413 -10.95 6.02 26.27
C PHE A 413 -12.26 6.73 25.92
N PHE A 414 -13.02 7.13 26.94
CA PHE A 414 -14.27 7.87 26.76
C PHE A 414 -14.05 9.35 27.09
N HIS A 415 -14.65 10.23 26.29
CA HIS A 415 -14.67 11.66 26.54
C HIS A 415 -16.05 12.25 26.23
N LYS A 416 -16.65 12.88 27.24
CA LYS A 416 -17.91 13.62 27.12
C LYS A 416 -17.71 15.07 27.54
N ILE A 417 -18.17 15.98 26.69
CA ILE A 417 -18.30 17.40 27.03
C ILE A 417 -19.68 17.63 27.67
N GLY A 418 -19.71 18.43 28.73
CA GLY A 418 -20.94 18.78 29.42
C GLY A 418 -21.86 19.62 28.53
N GLY A 419 -23.15 19.32 28.53
CA GLY A 419 -24.16 20.01 27.73
C GLY A 419 -24.31 19.51 26.30
N ASP A 420 -23.32 18.79 25.77
CA ASP A 420 -23.40 18.22 24.41
C ASP A 420 -24.26 16.96 24.37
N ASN A 421 -25.02 16.78 23.28
CA ASN A 421 -25.85 15.60 23.00
C ASN A 421 -25.04 14.39 22.48
N GLY A 422 -23.75 14.34 22.78
CA GLY A 422 -22.82 13.38 22.22
C GLY A 422 -21.64 13.08 23.14
N PHE A 423 -20.79 12.17 22.69
CA PHE A 423 -19.51 11.84 23.31
C PHE A 423 -18.62 11.10 22.29
N THR A 424 -17.33 10.98 22.61
CA THR A 424 -16.38 10.20 21.82
C THR A 424 -15.83 9.02 22.62
N LEU A 425 -15.50 7.96 21.89
CA LEU A 425 -14.82 6.78 22.40
C LEU A 425 -13.70 6.42 21.42
N SER A 426 -12.51 6.11 21.93
CA SER A 426 -11.47 5.43 21.15
C SER A 426 -11.08 4.10 21.78
N ILE A 427 -10.72 3.14 20.94
CA ILE A 427 -10.32 1.79 21.36
C ILE A 427 -8.92 1.53 20.84
N HIS A 428 -8.08 1.02 21.74
CA HIS A 428 -6.72 0.65 21.43
C HIS A 428 -6.65 -0.71 20.72
N SER A 429 -5.73 -0.81 19.78
CA SER A 429 -5.30 -2.12 19.25
C SER A 429 -4.50 -2.87 20.31
N LEU A 430 -4.46 -4.20 20.20
CA LEU A 430 -3.68 -5.05 21.11
C LEU A 430 -2.16 -4.96 20.86
#